data_AF-A0A7Z8VLR8-F1
#
_entry.id   AF-A0A7Z8VLR8-F1
#
_cell.length_a   1.000
_cell.length_b   1.000
_cell.length_c   1.000
_cell.angle_alpha   90.00
_cell.angle_beta   90.00
_cell.angle_gamma   90.00
#
_symmetry.space_group_name_H-M   'P 1'
#
loop_
_entity.id
_entity.type
_entity.pdbx_description
1 polymer ?
#
loop_
_entity_poly.entity_id
_entity_poly.type
_entity_poly.pdbx_seq_one_letter_code
_entity_poly.pdbx_strand_id
1 'polypeptide(L)'
;MQGMYTEIILQGKAKTFYVIPRDALHENEIFIVNKQNQLERRPVKNSQKQGKMVLLSLGLQAGEQLIVSDVFPAIPGMQVEAAMNTALQQSIADWVKEQ
;
A
#
# COMPACT_ATOMS: atom_id res chain seq x y z
N MET A 1 12.58 -46.50 -4.40
CA MET A 1 13.18 -45.34 -5.09
C MET A 1 12.64 -44.09 -4.44
N GLN A 2 13.49 -43.38 -3.69
CA GLN A 2 13.14 -42.08 -3.12
C GLN A 2 13.02 -41.06 -4.27
N GLY A 3 11.91 -40.32 -4.32
CA GLY A 3 11.61 -39.37 -5.38
C GLY A 3 12.56 -38.18 -5.36
N MET A 4 13.08 -37.80 -6.54
CA MET A 4 13.82 -36.55 -6.73
C MET A 4 12.86 -35.37 -6.69
N TYR A 5 13.16 -34.38 -5.85
CA TYR A 5 12.49 -33.08 -5.88
C TYR A 5 13.26 -32.16 -6.82
N THR A 6 12.54 -31.38 -7.62
CA THR A 6 13.11 -30.32 -8.45
C THR A 6 12.40 -29.02 -8.12
N GLU A 7 13.16 -27.94 -8.00
CA GLU A 7 12.61 -26.59 -7.81
C GLU A 7 12.44 -25.93 -9.18
N ILE A 8 11.28 -25.35 -9.43
CA ILE A 8 10.97 -24.61 -10.65
C ILE A 8 10.52 -23.21 -10.25
N ILE A 9 11.18 -22.18 -10.78
CA ILE A 9 10.80 -20.78 -10.60
C ILE A 9 10.13 -20.30 -11.88
N LEU A 10 8.89 -19.81 -11.77
CA LEU A 10 8.14 -19.24 -12.88
C LEU A 10 8.07 -17.72 -12.71
N GLN A 11 8.40 -16.99 -13.78
CA GLN A 11 8.41 -15.52 -13.79
C GLN A 11 7.43 -14.99 -14.83
N GLY A 12 6.60 -14.03 -14.41
CA GLY A 12 5.67 -13.32 -15.29
C GLY A 12 6.28 -12.05 -15.87
N LYS A 13 5.52 -11.37 -16.73
CA LYS A 13 5.89 -10.03 -17.22
C LYS A 13 5.91 -9.01 -16.08
N ALA A 14 6.92 -8.15 -16.07
CA ALA A 14 7.00 -7.02 -15.15
C ALA A 14 5.78 -6.10 -15.28
N LYS A 15 5.33 -5.56 -14.14
CA LYS A 15 4.22 -4.61 -14.03
C LYS A 15 4.57 -3.55 -13.00
N THR A 16 4.11 -2.33 -13.23
CA THR A 16 4.28 -1.21 -12.29
C THR A 16 3.14 -1.20 -11.28
N PHE A 17 3.48 -0.98 -10.01
CA PHE A 17 2.53 -0.87 -8.92
C PHE A 17 2.94 0.26 -7.97
N TYR A 18 1.96 0.83 -7.27
CA TYR A 18 2.18 1.51 -6.02
C TYR A 18 2.28 0.48 -4.90
N VAL A 19 3.22 0.68 -3.97
CA VAL A 19 3.42 -0.20 -2.81
C VAL A 19 2.98 0.55 -1.58
N ILE A 20 2.09 -0.05 -0.81
CA ILE A 20 1.61 0.49 0.46
C ILE A 20 1.76 -0.55 1.58
N PRO A 21 1.90 -0.12 2.84
CA PRO A 21 1.77 -1.02 3.99
C PRO A 21 0.40 -1.69 3.98
N ARG A 22 0.34 -2.97 4.36
CA ARG A 22 -0.93 -3.71 4.45
C ARG A 22 -1.94 -3.04 5.38
N ASP A 23 -1.46 -2.44 6.47
CA ASP A 23 -2.32 -1.84 7.49
C ASP A 23 -2.97 -0.52 7.03
N ALA A 24 -2.47 0.08 5.94
CA ALA A 24 -3.07 1.26 5.31
C ALA A 24 -4.27 0.91 4.40
N LEU A 25 -4.54 -0.39 4.19
CA LEU A 25 -5.72 -0.87 3.47
C LEU A 25 -6.82 -1.22 4.46
N HIS A 26 -7.82 -0.35 4.57
CA HIS A 26 -8.99 -0.53 5.41
C HIS A 26 -10.10 -1.20 4.58
N GLU A 27 -10.28 -2.51 4.78
CA GLU A 27 -11.15 -3.36 3.95
C GLU A 27 -10.74 -3.34 2.47
N ASN A 28 -11.37 -2.48 1.65
CA ASN A 28 -11.03 -2.25 0.24
C ASN A 28 -10.84 -0.75 -0.06
N GLU A 29 -10.52 0.04 0.95
CA GLU A 29 -10.33 1.48 0.84
C GLU A 29 -8.99 1.89 1.42
N ILE A 30 -8.47 2.99 0.90
CA ILE A 30 -7.34 3.72 1.45
C ILE A 30 -7.79 5.12 1.85
N PHE A 31 -7.11 5.71 2.83
CA PHE A 31 -7.40 7.07 3.26
C PHE A 31 -6.29 8.00 2.79
N ILE A 32 -6.69 9.08 2.11
CA ILE A 32 -5.79 10.07 1.52
C ILE A 32 -6.01 11.41 2.22
N VAL A 33 -4.92 12.13 2.46
CA VAL A 33 -5.01 13.54 2.83
C VAL A 33 -5.15 14.34 1.54
N ASN A 34 -6.32 14.95 1.34
CA ASN A 34 -6.58 15.73 0.14
C ASN A 34 -5.91 17.11 0.21
N LYS A 35 -6.02 17.90 -0.86
CA LYS A 35 -5.39 19.23 -0.97
C LYS A 35 -5.91 20.27 0.04
N GLN A 36 -7.03 19.98 0.70
CA GLN A 36 -7.65 20.82 1.73
C GLN A 36 -7.29 20.35 3.15
N ASN A 37 -6.35 19.40 3.30
CA ASN A 37 -6.01 18.72 4.55
C ASN A 37 -7.19 17.96 5.17
N GLN A 38 -8.05 17.40 4.33
CA GLN A 38 -9.19 16.59 4.77
C GLN A 38 -9.00 15.13 4.40
N LEU A 39 -9.58 14.25 5.21
CA LEU A 39 -9.62 12.81 4.95
C LEU A 39 -10.53 12.51 3.74
N GLU A 40 -9.95 11.92 2.71
CA GLU A 40 -10.64 11.34 1.56
C GLU A 40 -10.57 9.81 1.67
N ARG A 41 -11.74 9.14 1.69
CA ARG A 41 -11.82 7.68 1.57
C ARG A 41 -11.86 7.33 0.09
N ARG A 42 -10.96 6.47 -0.35
CA ARG A 42 -10.87 6.07 -1.75
C ARG A 42 -10.93 4.54 -1.89
N PRO A 43 -11.93 3.99 -2.60
CA PRO A 43 -11.96 2.56 -2.87
C PRO A 43 -10.85 2.17 -3.83
N VAL A 44 -10.21 1.04 -3.55
CA VAL A 44 -9.19 0.43 -4.39
C VAL A 44 -9.71 -0.91 -4.91
N LYS A 45 -9.31 -1.26 -6.14
CA LYS A 45 -9.66 -2.53 -6.78
C LYS A 45 -8.39 -3.27 -7.15
N ASN A 46 -8.48 -4.60 -7.22
CA ASN A 46 -7.38 -5.48 -7.64
C ASN A 46 -6.11 -5.33 -6.80
N SER A 47 -6.25 -5.08 -5.49
CA SER A 47 -5.13 -5.04 -4.55
C SER A 47 -4.52 -6.43 -4.40
N GLN A 48 -3.19 -6.52 -4.52
CA GLN A 48 -2.46 -7.77 -4.34
C GLN A 48 -1.68 -7.72 -3.04
N LYS A 49 -1.96 -8.64 -2.12
CA LYS A 49 -1.27 -8.72 -0.82
C LYS A 49 0.01 -9.53 -0.97
N GLN A 50 1.15 -8.95 -0.59
CA GLN A 50 2.46 -9.61 -0.62
C GLN A 50 3.20 -9.37 0.70
N GLY A 51 3.23 -10.38 1.57
CA GLY A 51 3.81 -10.22 2.90
C GLY A 51 3.19 -9.05 3.66
N LYS A 52 4.01 -8.12 4.17
CA LYS A 52 3.54 -6.92 4.90
C LYS A 52 3.07 -5.78 4.01
N MET A 53 3.13 -5.94 2.69
CA MET A 53 2.80 -4.91 1.71
C MET A 53 1.57 -5.28 0.88
N VAL A 54 1.01 -4.26 0.23
CA VAL A 54 -0.03 -4.37 -0.78
C VAL A 54 0.41 -3.63 -2.03
N LEU A 55 0.28 -4.28 -3.18
CA LEU A 55 0.54 -3.73 -4.50
C LEU A 55 -0.78 -3.24 -5.11
N LEU A 56 -0.82 -1.97 -5.49
CA LEU A 56 -1.95 -1.31 -6.14
C LEU A 56 -1.57 -0.91 -7.56
N SER A 57 -2.29 -1.40 -8.57
CA SER A 57 -2.08 -0.97 -9.96
C SER A 57 -2.75 0.35 -10.28
N LEU A 58 -3.77 0.72 -9.49
CA LEU A 58 -4.60 1.92 -9.64
C LEU A 58 -5.04 2.41 -8.26
N GLY A 59 -5.55 3.64 -8.19
CA GLY A 59 -6.12 4.23 -6.97
C GLY A 59 -5.21 5.22 -6.25
N LEU A 60 -3.95 5.33 -6.67
CA LEU A 60 -2.99 6.32 -6.19
C LEU A 60 -2.36 7.10 -7.34
N GLN A 61 -1.93 8.32 -7.03
CA GLN A 61 -1.12 9.17 -7.88
C GLN A 61 0.16 9.58 -7.13
N ALA A 62 1.22 9.86 -7.90
CA ALA A 62 2.47 10.32 -7.32
C ALA A 62 2.27 11.67 -6.59
N GLY A 63 2.86 11.80 -5.39
CA GLY A 63 2.76 12.99 -4.56
C GLY A 63 1.56 13.04 -3.63
N GLU A 64 0.65 12.06 -3.68
CA GLU A 64 -0.44 11.96 -2.69
C GLU A 64 0.07 11.48 -1.34
N GLN A 65 -0.58 11.95 -0.27
CA GLN A 65 -0.29 11.55 1.11
C GLN A 65 -1.27 10.46 1.54
N LEU A 66 -0.74 9.25 1.74
CA LEU A 66 -1.48 8.10 2.27
C LEU A 66 -1.46 8.13 3.80
N ILE A 67 -2.62 7.99 4.42
CA ILE A 67 -2.74 7.77 5.86
C ILE A 67 -2.44 6.28 6.14
N VAL A 68 -1.50 6.03 7.03
CA VAL A 68 -0.95 4.70 7.35
C VAL A 68 -1.21 4.28 8.81
N SER A 69 -1.88 5.13 9.56
CA SER A 69 -2.32 4.89 10.94
C SER A 69 -3.83 4.75 10.98
N ASP A 70 -4.35 4.03 11.97
CA ASP A 70 -5.79 3.97 12.20
C ASP A 70 -6.34 5.37 12.54
N VAL A 71 -7.44 5.73 11.88
CA VAL A 71 -8.17 6.97 12.13
C VAL A 71 -9.59 6.59 12.50
N PHE A 72 -10.03 6.95 13.70
CA PHE A 72 -11.37 6.65 14.17
C PHE A 72 -12.00 7.85 14.92
N PRO A 73 -13.19 8.32 14.48
CA PRO A 73 -13.93 7.89 13.29
C PRO A 73 -13.30 8.45 11.99
N ALA A 74 -13.14 7.64 10.94
CA ALA A 74 -12.67 8.07 9.63
C ALA A 74 -13.81 8.66 8.77
N ILE A 75 -14.19 9.91 9.06
CA ILE A 75 -15.29 10.60 8.38
C ILE A 75 -14.75 11.33 7.14
N PRO A 76 -15.28 11.09 5.93
CA PRO A 76 -14.90 11.86 4.74
C PRO A 76 -15.06 13.37 4.96
N GLY A 77 -14.06 14.15 4.56
CA GLY A 77 -14.07 15.61 4.68
C GLY A 77 -13.66 16.15 6.05
N MET A 78 -13.39 15.28 7.04
CA MET A 78 -12.88 15.75 8.34
C MET A 78 -11.45 16.28 8.19
N GLN A 79 -11.11 17.30 8.96
CA GLN A 79 -9.75 17.83 8.98
C GLN A 79 -8.78 16.82 9.61
N VAL A 80 -7.61 16.72 8.99
CA VAL A 80 -6.51 15.88 9.47
C VAL A 80 -5.21 16.68 9.46
N GLU A 81 -4.38 16.42 10.46
CA GLU A 81 -3.01 16.92 10.50
C GLU A 81 -2.08 15.76 10.17
N ALA A 82 -1.33 15.89 9.08
CA ALA A 82 -0.46 14.83 8.59
C ALA A 82 0.97 15.04 9.10
N ALA A 83 1.57 13.98 9.64
CA ALA A 83 2.98 13.92 9.95
C ALA A 83 3.66 12.82 9.11
N MET A 84 4.81 13.15 8.53
CA MET A 84 5.59 12.20 7.74
C MET A 84 6.19 11.10 8.63
N ASN A 85 5.90 9.84 8.33
CA ASN A 85 6.55 8.69 8.96
C ASN A 85 7.75 8.24 8.13
N THR A 86 8.90 8.90 8.33
CA THR A 86 10.13 8.64 7.56
C THR A 86 10.67 7.24 7.76
N ALA A 87 10.53 6.66 8.96
CA ALA A 87 10.97 5.29 9.24
C ALA A 87 10.17 4.26 8.43
N LEU A 88 8.84 4.44 8.34
CA LEU A 88 8.00 3.58 7.51
C LEU A 88 8.25 3.79 6.02
N GLN A 89 8.44 5.04 5.57
CA GLN A 89 8.80 5.32 4.18
C GLN A 89 10.09 4.61 3.79
N GLN A 90 11.09 4.62 4.67
CA GLN A 90 12.36 3.93 4.45
C GLN A 90 12.18 2.41 4.40
N SER A 91 11.39 1.82 5.31
CA SER A 91 11.16 0.37 5.31
C SER A 91 10.40 -0.13 4.07
N ILE A 92 9.48 0.67 3.53
CA ILE A 92 8.84 0.39 2.24
C ILE A 92 9.88 0.42 1.11
N ALA A 93 10.73 1.45 1.08
CA ALA A 93 11.76 1.58 0.05
C ALA A 93 12.77 0.42 0.08
N ASP A 94 13.15 -0.04 1.26
CA ASP A 94 14.06 -1.18 1.40
C ASP A 94 13.38 -2.49 1.03
N TRP A 95 12.11 -2.70 1.42
CA TRP A 95 11.33 -3.85 0.98
C TRP A 95 11.23 -3.95 -0.55
N VAL A 96 11.04 -2.83 -1.25
CA VAL A 96 10.97 -2.79 -2.72
C VAL A 96 12.30 -3.19 -3.37
N LYS A 97 13.45 -2.88 -2.76
CA LYS A 97 14.77 -3.28 -3.28
C LYS A 97 15.05 -4.77 -3.12
N GLU A 98 14.39 -5.41 -2.15
CA GLU A 98 14.55 -6.83 -1.83
C GLU A 98 13.62 -7.75 -2.66
N GLN A 99 12.65 -7.20 -3.40
CA GLN A 99 11.78 -7.95 -4.33
C GLN A 99 12.42 -8.09 -5.71
#